data_AF-A0A673IRS8-F1
#
_entry.id   AF-A0A673IRS8-F1
#
_cell.length_a   1.000
_cell.length_b   1.000
_cell.length_c   1.000
_cell.angle_alpha   90.00
_cell.angle_beta   90.00
_cell.angle_gamma   90.00
#
_symmetry.space_group_name_H-M   'P 1'
#
loop_
_entity.id
_entity.type
_entity.pdbx_description
1 polymer ?
#
loop_
_entity_poly.entity_id
_entity_poly.type
_entity_poly.pdbx_seq_one_letter_code
_entity_poly.pdbx_strand_id
1 'polypeptide(L)'
;MSSYFSTGAVCTTFHPTINDSRGRCVNGQCVCDPGFTGPDCSSSTCPDNCNDRGRCVNGRCVCDAGFTGPNCGTRGCPDNCNNRGRCVNGKCVCDSGFTGQDCSEMSCPGKCNGRGRCVNGQCVCDPGFSGPDCSVETCPDNCSKRGQCVNGKCVCESGFTGPDCSSRSCPGDCSNHGRCVDGRCVCDSGFTGPDCSSKTCPNDCNNKGRCVNGKCVCDVGFSGQDCSTKTCPNNCSNKGRCVRGRCVCRRGFSGPDCSECQSGFTGENCDTGE
;
A
#
# COMPACT_ATOMS: atom_id res chain seq x y z
N MET A 1 -42.04 26.23 -59.44
CA MET A 1 -43.43 25.89 -59.07
C MET A 1 -43.41 25.29 -57.68
N SER A 2 -43.80 26.08 -56.68
CA SER A 2 -44.44 25.61 -55.44
C SER A 2 -44.96 26.85 -54.73
N SER A 3 -46.24 27.08 -54.97
CA SER A 3 -47.09 28.13 -54.44
C SER A 3 -47.36 27.88 -52.96
N TYR A 4 -46.81 28.72 -52.09
CA TYR A 4 -47.33 28.91 -50.74
C TYR A 4 -48.14 30.21 -50.73
N PHE A 5 -49.43 30.09 -51.06
CA PHE A 5 -50.42 31.05 -50.63
C PHE A 5 -50.58 30.88 -49.11
N SER A 6 -49.71 31.52 -48.32
CA SER A 6 -50.11 31.91 -46.99
C SER A 6 -51.14 33.02 -47.17
N THR A 7 -52.32 32.85 -46.58
CA THR A 7 -53.39 33.84 -46.51
C THR A 7 -52.86 35.15 -45.93
N GLY A 8 -52.28 36.00 -46.79
CA GLY A 8 -51.76 37.31 -46.42
C GLY A 8 -52.92 38.22 -46.09
N ALA A 9 -52.90 38.84 -44.91
CA ALA A 9 -53.96 39.75 -44.50
C ALA A 9 -54.15 40.86 -45.54
N VAL A 10 -55.37 40.99 -46.02
CA VAL A 10 -55.77 42.00 -47.01
C VAL A 10 -56.03 43.30 -46.25
N CYS A 11 -55.16 44.30 -46.41
CA CYS A 11 -55.38 45.61 -45.82
C CYS A 11 -56.27 46.45 -46.75
N THR A 12 -57.34 47.05 -46.21
CA THR A 12 -58.22 47.96 -46.97
C THR A 12 -58.47 49.22 -46.16
N THR A 13 -58.89 50.31 -46.81
CA THR A 13 -59.26 51.59 -46.16
C THR A 13 -60.34 51.45 -45.08
N PHE A 14 -61.05 50.31 -45.03
CA PHE A 14 -62.12 50.03 -44.07
C PHE A 14 -61.79 48.89 -43.07
N HIS A 15 -60.67 48.18 -43.25
CA HIS A 15 -60.17 47.17 -42.30
C HIS A 15 -58.66 47.39 -42.08
N PRO A 16 -58.27 48.22 -41.09
CA PRO A 16 -56.88 48.40 -40.72
C PRO A 16 -56.46 47.18 -39.88
N THR A 17 -56.09 46.10 -40.55
CA THR A 17 -55.37 45.02 -39.88
C THR A 17 -53.90 45.36 -39.70
N ILE A 18 -53.41 46.48 -40.25
CA ILE A 18 -52.02 46.92 -40.13
C ILE A 18 -51.81 47.69 -38.83
N ASN A 19 -50.66 47.50 -38.19
CA ASN A 19 -50.22 48.44 -37.16
C ASN A 19 -49.72 49.71 -37.86
N ASP A 20 -50.60 50.73 -38.00
CA ASP A 20 -50.35 51.98 -38.74
C ASP A 20 -49.12 52.77 -38.27
N SER A 21 -48.54 52.42 -37.12
CA SER A 21 -47.30 53.02 -36.60
C SER A 21 -46.01 52.27 -37.00
N ARG A 22 -46.12 51.20 -37.81
CA ARG A 22 -45.03 50.26 -38.15
C ARG A 22 -45.08 49.74 -39.60
N GLY A 23 -45.91 50.34 -40.45
CA GLY A 23 -46.02 49.98 -41.86
C GLY A 23 -47.13 50.75 -42.57
N ARG A 24 -47.23 50.55 -43.89
CA ARG A 24 -48.25 51.19 -44.73
C ARG A 24 -48.93 50.19 -45.66
N CYS A 25 -50.20 50.42 -45.96
CA CYS A 25 -50.94 49.61 -46.93
C CYS A 25 -50.70 50.13 -48.36
N VAL A 26 -50.24 49.26 -49.28
CA VAL A 26 -50.01 49.60 -50.69
C VAL A 26 -50.70 48.54 -51.56
N ASN A 27 -51.66 48.95 -52.39
CA ASN A 27 -52.39 48.07 -53.32
C ASN A 27 -52.97 46.79 -52.68
N GLY A 28 -53.49 46.91 -51.45
CA GLY A 28 -54.10 45.77 -50.72
C GLY A 28 -53.11 44.85 -50.00
N GLN A 29 -51.82 45.17 -50.01
CA GLN A 29 -50.77 44.45 -49.28
C GLN A 29 -50.09 45.33 -48.23
N CYS A 30 -49.84 44.78 -47.04
CA CYS A 30 -49.07 45.45 -46.00
C CYS A 30 -47.59 45.51 -46.38
N VAL A 31 -47.03 46.72 -46.46
CA VAL A 31 -45.60 46.96 -46.61
C VAL A 31 -45.06 47.44 -45.26
N CYS A 32 -44.28 46.60 -44.59
CA CYS A 32 -43.78 46.88 -43.25
C CYS A 32 -42.59 47.83 -43.26
N ASP A 33 -42.49 48.65 -42.21
CA ASP A 33 -41.33 49.51 -42.00
C ASP A 33 -40.10 48.66 -41.67
N PRO A 34 -38.86 49.16 -41.93
CA PRO A 34 -37.64 48.44 -41.58
C PRO A 34 -37.65 48.02 -40.11
N GLY A 35 -37.41 46.75 -39.83
CA GLY A 35 -37.51 46.21 -38.47
C GLY A 35 -38.81 45.46 -38.17
N PHE A 36 -39.77 45.42 -39.10
CA PHE A 36 -41.07 44.77 -38.92
C PHE A 36 -41.41 43.81 -40.09
N THR A 37 -42.18 42.78 -39.77
CA THR A 37 -42.62 41.71 -40.69
C THR A 37 -43.97 41.16 -40.23
N GLY A 38 -44.49 40.16 -40.95
CA GLY A 38 -45.78 39.54 -40.69
C GLY A 38 -46.94 40.20 -41.44
N PRO A 39 -48.13 39.58 -41.39
CA PRO A 39 -49.29 39.97 -42.21
C PRO A 39 -49.87 41.35 -41.85
N ASP A 40 -49.61 41.84 -40.64
CA ASP A 40 -50.08 43.12 -40.08
C ASP A 40 -48.94 44.07 -39.69
N CYS A 41 -47.70 43.72 -40.02
CA CYS A 41 -46.49 44.44 -39.58
C CYS A 41 -46.38 44.58 -38.05
N SER A 42 -47.05 43.72 -37.28
CA SER A 42 -46.99 43.73 -35.81
C SER A 42 -45.73 43.06 -35.28
N SER A 43 -45.11 42.16 -36.06
CA SER A 43 -43.98 41.34 -35.64
C SER A 43 -42.66 42.04 -35.92
N SER A 44 -41.78 42.15 -34.93
CA SER A 44 -40.43 42.67 -35.15
C SER A 44 -39.56 41.66 -35.92
N THR A 45 -38.75 42.13 -36.87
CA THR A 45 -37.72 41.30 -37.51
C THR A 45 -36.57 41.10 -36.53
N CYS A 46 -36.15 39.85 -36.36
CA CYS A 46 -34.95 39.51 -35.61
C CYS A 46 -33.76 39.26 -36.55
N PRO A 47 -32.51 39.52 -36.10
CA PRO A 47 -31.31 39.21 -36.88
C PRO A 47 -31.29 37.76 -37.36
N ASP A 48 -31.19 37.55 -38.68
CA ASP A 48 -31.19 36.24 -39.37
C ASP A 48 -32.28 35.26 -38.90
N ASN A 49 -33.46 35.77 -38.51
CA ASN A 49 -34.53 34.96 -37.91
C ASN A 49 -34.07 34.06 -36.75
N CYS A 50 -33.10 34.54 -35.96
CA CYS A 50 -32.48 33.78 -34.88
C CYS A 50 -31.86 32.44 -35.31
N ASN A 51 -31.47 32.31 -36.59
CA ASN A 51 -30.93 31.08 -37.21
C ASN A 51 -31.78 29.82 -36.91
N ASP A 52 -33.09 29.99 -36.72
CA ASP A 52 -34.03 28.93 -36.30
C ASP A 52 -33.62 28.21 -34.99
N ARG A 53 -32.87 28.90 -34.12
CA ARG A 53 -32.29 28.39 -32.85
C ARG A 53 -32.61 29.31 -31.68
N GLY A 54 -33.79 29.91 -31.70
CA GLY A 54 -34.26 30.80 -30.65
C GLY A 54 -35.60 31.41 -30.98
N ARG A 55 -36.14 32.16 -30.02
CA ARG A 55 -37.39 32.90 -30.15
C ARG A 55 -37.12 34.38 -30.33
N CYS A 56 -37.78 34.99 -31.31
CA CYS A 56 -37.78 36.45 -31.47
C CYS A 56 -38.69 37.11 -30.43
N VAL A 57 -38.13 38.02 -29.62
CA VAL A 57 -38.86 38.80 -28.61
C VAL A 57 -38.49 40.27 -28.76
N ASN A 58 -39.44 41.11 -29.18
CA ASN A 58 -39.25 42.56 -29.38
C ASN A 58 -38.02 42.92 -30.25
N GLY A 59 -37.80 42.18 -31.34
CA GLY A 59 -36.67 42.42 -32.26
C GLY A 59 -35.31 41.90 -31.79
N ARG A 60 -35.27 41.20 -30.64
CA ARG A 60 -34.06 40.53 -30.12
C ARG A 60 -34.27 39.02 -30.06
N CYS A 61 -33.25 38.26 -30.42
CA CYS A 61 -33.27 36.81 -30.28
C CYS A 61 -33.02 36.39 -28.83
N VAL A 62 -33.90 35.55 -28.30
CA VAL A 62 -33.69 34.76 -27.09
C VAL A 62 -33.30 33.35 -27.55
N CYS A 63 -32.02 33.00 -27.39
CA CYS A 63 -31.48 31.77 -27.96
C CYS A 63 -31.91 30.53 -27.19
N ASP A 64 -32.04 29.42 -27.92
CA ASP A 64 -32.22 28.10 -27.35
C ASP A 64 -30.95 27.68 -26.59
N ALA A 65 -31.12 26.71 -25.67
CA ALA A 65 -30.01 26.20 -24.88
C ALA A 65 -28.84 25.73 -25.77
N GLY A 66 -27.63 26.18 -25.45
CA GLY A 66 -26.43 25.86 -26.23
C GLY A 66 -26.19 26.78 -27.45
N PHE A 67 -26.97 27.85 -27.62
CA PHE A 67 -26.73 28.88 -28.62
C PHE A 67 -26.63 30.27 -28.00
N THR A 68 -25.80 31.13 -28.59
CA THR A 68 -25.51 32.48 -28.12
C THR A 68 -25.34 33.45 -29.29
N GLY A 69 -25.21 34.73 -28.96
CA GLY A 69 -25.03 35.80 -29.94
C GLY A 69 -26.34 36.49 -30.34
N PRO A 70 -26.26 37.60 -31.09
CA PRO A 70 -27.41 38.45 -31.42
C PRO A 70 -28.44 37.78 -32.33
N ASN A 71 -28.03 36.76 -33.09
CA ASN A 71 -28.85 35.99 -34.02
C ASN A 71 -28.87 34.48 -33.67
N CYS A 72 -28.36 34.07 -32.51
CA CYS A 72 -28.25 32.65 -32.11
C CYS A 72 -27.46 31.73 -33.06
N GLY A 73 -26.63 32.30 -33.94
CA GLY A 73 -25.79 31.55 -34.87
C GLY A 73 -24.59 30.87 -34.20
N THR A 74 -24.17 31.35 -33.03
CA THR A 74 -22.97 30.86 -32.33
C THR A 74 -23.33 29.74 -31.37
N ARG A 75 -22.57 28.65 -31.37
CA ARG A 75 -22.70 27.61 -30.33
C ARG A 75 -22.17 28.13 -28.99
N GLY A 76 -23.03 28.16 -27.98
CA GLY A 76 -22.67 28.39 -26.59
C GLY A 76 -21.91 27.22 -26.00
N CYS A 77 -21.17 27.47 -24.93
CA CYS A 77 -20.47 26.44 -24.18
C CYS A 77 -21.17 26.12 -22.86
N PRO A 78 -21.04 24.89 -22.34
CA PRO A 78 -21.57 24.49 -21.04
C PRO A 78 -21.10 25.46 -19.95
N ASP A 79 -22.06 26.01 -19.18
CA ASP A 79 -21.85 26.97 -18.08
C ASP A 79 -20.87 28.12 -18.37
N ASN A 80 -20.78 28.53 -19.64
CA ASN A 80 -19.80 29.51 -20.13
C ASN A 80 -18.36 29.18 -19.70
N CYS A 81 -18.02 27.89 -19.67
CA CYS A 81 -16.73 27.38 -19.22
C CYS A 81 -16.36 27.83 -17.80
N ASN A 82 -17.36 28.08 -16.93
CA ASN A 82 -17.22 28.61 -15.56
C ASN A 82 -16.32 29.86 -15.46
N ASN A 83 -16.15 30.61 -16.55
CA ASN A 83 -15.16 31.69 -16.67
C ASN A 83 -13.70 31.26 -16.40
N ARG A 84 -13.37 29.99 -16.62
CA ARG A 84 -12.06 29.34 -16.43
C ARG A 84 -11.59 28.65 -17.70
N GLY A 85 -11.93 29.22 -18.85
CA GLY A 85 -11.58 28.70 -20.15
C GLY A 85 -12.18 29.51 -21.28
N ARG A 86 -11.80 29.14 -22.49
CA ARG A 86 -12.29 29.73 -23.73
C ARG A 86 -13.30 28.82 -24.41
N CYS A 87 -14.42 29.38 -24.83
CA CYS A 87 -15.39 28.67 -25.66
C CYS A 87 -14.91 28.59 -27.12
N VAL A 88 -14.74 27.38 -27.65
CA VAL A 88 -14.35 27.12 -29.03
C VAL A 88 -15.33 26.13 -29.65
N ASN A 89 -16.13 26.58 -30.61
CA ASN A 89 -17.12 25.75 -31.33
C ASN A 89 -18.08 24.97 -30.41
N GLY A 90 -18.48 25.55 -29.28
CA GLY A 90 -19.37 24.91 -28.30
C GLY A 90 -18.69 23.94 -27.34
N LYS A 91 -17.35 23.86 -27.35
CA LYS A 91 -16.57 23.11 -26.35
C LYS A 91 -15.68 24.06 -25.56
N CYS A 92 -15.50 23.78 -24.28
CA CYS A 92 -14.59 24.53 -23.44
C CYS A 92 -13.14 24.05 -23.63
N VAL A 93 -12.25 25.00 -23.85
CA VAL A 93 -10.80 24.82 -23.73
C VAL A 93 -10.41 25.45 -22.41
N CYS A 94 -10.13 24.61 -21.40
CA CYS A 94 -9.89 25.08 -20.04
C CYS A 94 -8.54 25.79 -19.87
N ASP A 95 -8.53 26.77 -18.98
CA ASP A 95 -7.31 27.43 -18.56
C ASP A 95 -6.44 26.47 -17.74
N SER A 96 -5.14 26.77 -17.66
CA SER A 96 -4.18 25.99 -16.88
C SER A 96 -4.67 25.79 -15.44
N GLY A 97 -4.69 24.52 -14.98
CA GLY A 97 -5.19 24.17 -13.65
C GLY A 97 -6.67 23.83 -13.57
N PHE A 98 -7.40 23.86 -14.70
CA PHE A 98 -8.80 23.43 -14.78
C PHE A 98 -9.00 22.33 -15.82
N THR A 99 -10.06 21.55 -15.65
CA THR A 99 -10.47 20.43 -16.51
C THR A 99 -11.99 20.23 -16.41
N GLY A 100 -12.51 19.23 -17.12
CA GLY A 100 -13.93 18.93 -17.19
C GLY A 100 -14.57 19.58 -18.41
N GLN A 101 -15.85 19.26 -18.63
CA GLN A 101 -16.60 19.69 -19.82
C GLN A 101 -16.88 21.21 -19.83
N ASP A 102 -16.94 21.80 -18.64
CA ASP A 102 -17.26 23.20 -18.37
C ASP A 102 -16.13 23.92 -17.60
N CYS A 103 -14.97 23.29 -17.41
CA CYS A 103 -13.82 23.83 -16.66
C CYS A 103 -14.09 24.10 -15.17
N SER A 104 -15.11 23.46 -14.58
CA SER A 104 -15.39 23.57 -13.15
C SER A 104 -14.40 22.78 -12.28
N GLU A 105 -13.81 21.71 -12.81
CA GLU A 105 -12.92 20.81 -12.06
C GLU A 105 -11.49 21.36 -12.02
N MET A 106 -10.81 21.25 -10.88
CA MET A 106 -9.37 21.54 -10.81
C MET A 106 -8.54 20.38 -11.34
N SER A 107 -7.55 20.69 -12.18
CA SER A 107 -6.55 19.75 -12.66
C SER A 107 -5.48 19.52 -11.61
N CYS A 108 -5.08 18.26 -11.42
CA CYS A 108 -3.91 17.92 -10.62
C CYS A 108 -2.68 17.62 -11.49
N PRO A 109 -1.47 17.91 -10.99
CA PRO A 109 -0.21 17.55 -11.65
C PRO A 109 -0.16 16.06 -12.00
N GLY A 110 0.15 15.73 -13.24
CA GLY A 110 0.28 14.34 -13.72
C GLY A 110 -0.96 13.46 -13.50
N LYS A 111 -2.14 14.04 -13.21
CA LYS A 111 -3.32 13.31 -12.71
C LYS A 111 -2.98 12.40 -11.51
N CYS A 112 -2.09 12.88 -10.64
CA CYS A 112 -1.54 12.14 -9.50
C CYS A 112 -0.89 10.80 -9.87
N ASN A 113 -0.45 10.64 -11.14
CA ASN A 113 0.10 9.42 -11.72
C ASN A 113 -0.74 8.14 -11.46
N GLY A 114 -2.04 8.28 -11.19
CA GLY A 114 -2.91 7.17 -10.77
C GLY A 114 -2.55 6.55 -9.41
N ARG A 115 -1.75 7.24 -8.58
CA ARG A 115 -1.22 6.81 -7.27
C ARG A 115 -1.68 7.73 -6.13
N GLY A 116 -2.89 8.27 -6.27
CA GLY A 116 -3.48 9.17 -5.30
C GLY A 116 -4.77 9.81 -5.78
N ARG A 117 -5.36 10.66 -4.93
CA ARG A 117 -6.60 11.38 -5.23
C ARG A 117 -6.33 12.88 -5.42
N CYS A 118 -6.90 13.44 -6.47
CA CYS A 118 -6.90 14.88 -6.69
C CYS A 118 -7.90 15.56 -5.75
N VAL A 119 -7.43 16.47 -4.90
CA VAL A 119 -8.25 17.26 -3.97
C VAL A 119 -7.85 18.72 -4.12
N ASN A 120 -8.77 19.55 -4.62
CA ASN A 120 -8.54 20.99 -4.83
C ASN A 120 -7.24 21.32 -5.60
N GLY A 121 -6.94 20.57 -6.66
CA GLY A 121 -5.75 20.79 -7.49
C GLY A 121 -4.44 20.27 -6.89
N GLN A 122 -4.47 19.62 -5.72
CA GLN A 122 -3.34 18.96 -5.12
C GLN A 122 -3.54 17.45 -5.04
N CYS A 123 -2.45 16.70 -5.20
CA CYS A 123 -2.49 15.25 -5.06
C CYS A 123 -2.33 14.84 -3.60
N VAL A 124 -3.29 14.07 -3.09
CA VAL A 124 -3.17 13.32 -1.85
C VAL A 124 -2.73 11.91 -2.24
N CYS A 125 -1.46 11.59 -1.98
CA CYS A 125 -0.85 10.35 -2.43
C CYS A 125 -1.28 9.13 -1.62
N ASP A 126 -1.34 7.98 -2.28
CA ASP A 126 -1.52 6.70 -1.64
C ASP A 126 -0.28 6.34 -0.77
N PRO A 127 -0.42 5.48 0.25
CA PRO A 127 0.72 5.05 1.06
C PRO A 127 1.87 4.50 0.20
N GLY A 128 3.10 4.92 0.49
CA GLY A 128 4.28 4.55 -0.30
C GLY A 128 4.56 5.46 -1.50
N PHE A 129 3.83 6.57 -1.66
CA PHE A 129 4.10 7.59 -2.67
C PHE A 129 4.10 8.99 -2.07
N SER A 130 4.82 9.90 -2.71
CA SER A 130 4.96 11.30 -2.32
C SER A 130 5.28 12.17 -3.53
N GLY A 131 5.47 13.47 -3.29
CA GLY A 131 5.70 14.46 -4.32
C GLY A 131 4.41 15.10 -4.83
N PRO A 132 4.52 16.17 -5.63
CA PRO A 132 3.38 16.99 -6.05
C PRO A 132 2.39 16.26 -6.97
N ASP A 133 2.83 15.19 -7.61
CA ASP A 133 2.05 14.34 -8.53
C ASP A 133 2.07 12.85 -8.12
N CYS A 134 2.56 12.53 -6.92
CA CYS A 134 2.71 11.14 -6.42
C CYS A 134 3.64 10.25 -7.24
N SER A 135 4.60 10.83 -7.98
CA SER A 135 5.59 10.06 -8.74
C SER A 135 6.71 9.47 -7.87
N VAL A 136 6.93 10.01 -6.66
CA VAL A 136 8.09 9.65 -5.82
C VAL A 136 7.71 8.53 -4.89
N GLU A 137 8.27 7.34 -5.12
CA GLU A 137 8.11 6.20 -4.21
C GLU A 137 8.77 6.47 -2.86
N THR A 138 8.03 6.20 -1.79
CA THR A 138 8.50 6.28 -0.42
C THR A 138 8.51 4.89 0.19
N CYS A 139 9.49 4.66 1.06
CA CYS A 139 9.57 3.45 1.85
C CYS A 139 9.18 3.73 3.31
N PRO A 140 8.69 2.70 4.04
CA PRO A 140 8.41 2.81 5.47
C PRO A 140 9.58 3.41 6.24
N ASP A 141 9.33 4.51 6.97
CA ASP A 141 10.32 5.29 7.73
C ASP A 141 11.66 5.54 7.02
N ASN A 142 11.62 5.67 5.69
CA ASN A 142 12.80 5.81 4.84
C ASN A 142 13.87 4.74 5.14
N CYS A 143 13.41 3.50 5.35
CA CYS A 143 14.22 2.34 5.72
C CYS A 143 15.12 2.58 6.94
N SER A 144 14.68 3.42 7.88
CA SER A 144 15.42 3.81 9.08
C SER A 144 16.85 4.31 8.81
N LYS A 145 17.14 4.72 7.56
CA LYS A 145 18.50 4.99 7.07
C LYS A 145 19.49 3.81 7.21
N ARG A 146 18.98 2.58 7.19
CA ARG A 146 19.71 1.31 7.34
C ARG A 146 19.34 0.32 6.22
N GLY A 147 19.02 0.85 5.04
CA GLY A 147 18.54 0.08 3.91
C GLY A 147 18.32 0.94 2.69
N GLN A 148 18.10 0.29 1.56
CA GLN A 148 17.78 0.93 0.30
C GLN A 148 16.29 0.77 -0.02
N CYS A 149 15.68 1.86 -0.46
CA CYS A 149 14.30 1.83 -0.93
C CYS A 149 14.27 1.33 -2.38
N VAL A 150 13.65 0.18 -2.62
CA VAL A 150 13.52 -0.44 -3.94
C VAL A 150 12.04 -0.78 -4.16
N ASN A 151 11.41 -0.15 -5.13
CA ASN A 151 10.00 -0.35 -5.48
C ASN A 151 9.05 -0.23 -4.26
N GLY A 152 9.25 0.81 -3.43
CA GLY A 152 8.46 1.05 -2.21
C GLY A 152 8.71 0.07 -1.05
N LYS A 153 9.69 -0.84 -1.16
CA LYS A 153 10.10 -1.77 -0.10
C LYS A 153 11.54 -1.52 0.35
N CYS A 154 11.79 -1.74 1.64
CA CYS A 154 13.14 -1.64 2.17
C CYS A 154 13.93 -2.93 1.96
N VAL A 155 15.09 -2.81 1.32
CA VAL A 155 16.14 -3.82 1.29
C VAL A 155 17.14 -3.45 2.38
N CYS A 156 17.13 -4.19 3.49
CA CYS A 156 17.92 -3.85 4.67
C CYS A 156 19.42 -4.12 4.49
N GLU A 157 20.22 -3.27 5.12
CA GLU A 157 21.64 -3.52 5.30
C GLU A 157 21.89 -4.75 6.18
N SER A 158 23.10 -5.31 6.08
CA SER A 158 23.49 -6.48 6.87
C SER A 158 23.34 -6.21 8.38
N GLY A 159 22.66 -7.12 9.08
CA GLY A 159 22.39 -7.01 10.51
C GLY A 159 21.10 -6.28 10.87
N PHE A 160 20.31 -5.85 9.88
CA PHE A 160 18.98 -5.28 10.08
C PHE A 160 17.90 -6.06 9.32
N THR A 161 16.69 -6.00 9.84
CA THR A 161 15.50 -6.68 9.32
C THR A 161 14.25 -5.87 9.65
N GLY A 162 13.09 -6.35 9.21
CA GLY A 162 11.81 -5.67 9.35
C GLY A 162 11.44 -4.81 8.14
N PRO A 163 10.20 -4.30 8.10
CA PRO A 163 9.64 -3.57 6.95
C PRO A 163 10.32 -2.22 6.69
N ASP A 164 10.94 -1.64 7.71
CA ASP A 164 11.61 -0.34 7.73
C ASP A 164 13.09 -0.45 8.15
N CYS A 165 13.65 -1.67 8.27
CA CYS A 165 15.02 -1.93 8.71
C CYS A 165 15.39 -1.36 10.09
N SER A 166 14.41 -1.12 10.96
CA SER A 166 14.65 -0.63 12.33
C SER A 166 15.14 -1.75 13.26
N SER A 167 14.77 -3.00 12.99
CA SER A 167 15.04 -4.14 13.87
C SER A 167 16.40 -4.76 13.59
N ARG A 168 17.18 -5.07 14.63
CA ARG A 168 18.45 -5.80 14.48
C ARG A 168 18.16 -7.28 14.21
N SER A 169 18.85 -7.85 13.23
CA SER A 169 18.77 -9.29 12.93
C SER A 169 19.44 -10.12 14.03
N CYS A 170 18.93 -11.32 14.25
CA CYS A 170 19.52 -12.28 15.18
C CYS A 170 20.23 -13.43 14.44
N PRO A 171 21.23 -14.06 15.06
CA PRO A 171 21.89 -15.23 14.47
C PRO A 171 20.88 -16.37 14.30
N GLY A 172 20.82 -16.94 13.09
CA GLY A 172 19.96 -18.07 12.73
C GLY A 172 18.46 -17.84 12.97
N ASP A 173 18.00 -16.59 13.06
CA ASP A 173 16.64 -16.22 13.48
C ASP A 173 16.22 -16.93 14.78
N CYS A 174 17.18 -17.08 15.69
CA CYS A 174 17.02 -17.81 16.94
C CYS A 174 16.53 -19.25 16.77
N SER A 175 16.80 -19.86 15.61
CA SER A 175 16.41 -21.23 15.23
C SER A 175 14.92 -21.53 15.44
N ASN A 176 14.07 -20.50 15.48
CA ASN A 176 12.66 -20.58 15.89
C ASN A 176 12.44 -21.18 17.30
N HIS A 177 13.45 -21.09 18.17
CA HIS A 177 13.46 -21.57 19.56
C HIS A 177 13.80 -20.43 20.55
N GLY A 178 13.40 -19.21 20.20
CA GLY A 178 13.61 -18.05 21.03
C GLY A 178 13.07 -16.78 20.39
N ARG A 179 13.24 -15.67 21.10
CA ARG A 179 12.84 -14.33 20.65
C ARG A 179 14.08 -13.49 20.37
N CYS A 180 14.09 -12.78 19.26
CA CYS A 180 15.14 -11.82 18.95
C CYS A 180 14.90 -10.51 19.73
N VAL A 181 15.85 -10.12 20.59
CA VAL A 181 15.81 -8.89 21.35
C VAL A 181 17.12 -8.13 21.12
N ASP A 182 17.04 -7.02 20.40
CA ASP A 182 18.18 -6.15 20.06
C ASP A 182 19.38 -6.91 19.45
N GLY A 183 19.09 -7.85 18.54
CA GLY A 183 20.11 -8.65 17.85
C GLY A 183 20.69 -9.81 18.68
N ARG A 184 20.11 -10.10 19.85
CA ARG A 184 20.46 -11.25 20.68
C ARG A 184 19.26 -12.17 20.90
N CYS A 185 19.48 -13.47 20.81
CA CYS A 185 18.43 -14.44 21.06
C CYS A 185 18.20 -14.65 22.55
N VAL A 186 16.92 -14.59 22.94
CA VAL A 186 16.43 -15.05 24.25
C VAL A 186 15.76 -16.39 24.01
N CYS A 187 16.44 -17.48 24.38
CA CYS A 187 15.98 -18.83 24.06
C CYS A 187 14.77 -19.25 24.90
N ASP A 188 13.91 -20.04 24.27
CA ASP A 188 12.82 -20.73 24.94
C ASP A 188 13.34 -21.81 25.89
N SER A 189 12.52 -22.22 26.85
CA SER A 189 12.87 -23.27 27.80
C SER A 189 13.26 -24.56 27.08
N GLY A 190 14.41 -25.13 27.43
CA GLY A 190 14.94 -26.33 26.79
C GLY A 190 15.98 -26.06 25.70
N PHE A 191 16.23 -24.79 25.36
CA PHE A 191 17.21 -24.38 24.34
C PHE A 191 18.22 -23.37 24.89
N THR A 192 19.40 -23.35 24.26
CA THR A 192 20.54 -22.53 24.64
C THR A 192 21.43 -22.27 23.41
N GLY A 193 22.46 -21.47 23.60
CA GLY A 193 23.38 -21.03 22.55
C GLY A 193 22.99 -19.68 21.94
N PRO A 194 23.87 -19.11 21.10
CA PRO A 194 23.69 -17.77 20.54
C PRO A 194 22.48 -17.66 19.61
N ASP A 195 22.09 -18.75 18.96
CA ASP A 195 20.98 -18.87 18.01
C ASP A 195 19.89 -19.84 18.49
N CYS A 196 19.94 -20.29 19.75
CA CYS A 196 19.00 -21.25 20.33
C CYS A 196 18.88 -22.61 19.61
N SER A 197 19.88 -22.98 18.80
CA SER A 197 19.89 -24.28 18.11
C SER A 197 20.18 -25.46 19.03
N SER A 198 20.81 -25.21 20.19
CA SER A 198 21.29 -26.27 21.09
C SER A 198 20.28 -26.57 22.19
N LYS A 199 19.98 -27.85 22.43
CA LYS A 199 19.14 -28.25 23.57
C LYS A 199 19.91 -28.12 24.88
N THR A 200 19.27 -27.63 25.94
CA THR A 200 19.85 -27.62 27.29
C THR A 200 19.99 -29.04 27.83
N CYS A 201 21.08 -29.33 28.52
CA CYS A 201 21.27 -30.57 29.26
C CYS A 201 21.11 -30.37 30.78
N PRO A 202 20.69 -31.43 31.52
CA PRO A 202 20.64 -31.41 32.97
C PRO A 202 21.99 -31.00 33.59
N ASN A 203 22.00 -29.94 34.40
CA ASN A 203 23.18 -29.39 35.08
C ASN A 203 24.41 -29.21 34.19
N ASP A 204 24.22 -28.94 32.89
CA ASP A 204 25.28 -28.88 31.88
C ASP A 204 26.24 -30.08 31.93
N CYS A 205 25.67 -31.27 32.16
CA CYS A 205 26.40 -32.52 32.35
C CYS A 205 27.48 -32.45 33.44
N ASN A 206 27.32 -31.57 34.43
CA ASN A 206 28.28 -31.23 35.49
C ASN A 206 29.71 -30.98 34.97
N ASN A 207 29.87 -30.59 33.71
CA ASN A 207 31.17 -30.51 33.03
C ASN A 207 31.97 -31.84 33.06
N LYS A 208 31.26 -32.98 33.11
CA LYS A 208 31.78 -34.37 33.13
C LYS A 208 31.19 -35.22 32.00
N GLY A 209 30.83 -34.57 30.91
CA GLY A 209 30.27 -35.21 29.74
C GLY A 209 29.93 -34.20 28.66
N ARG A 210 29.51 -34.71 27.50
CA ARG A 210 29.05 -33.91 26.37
C ARG A 210 27.53 -33.91 26.29
N CYS A 211 26.94 -32.73 26.12
CA CYS A 211 25.52 -32.60 25.82
C CYS A 211 25.26 -32.99 24.35
N VAL A 212 24.41 -34.00 24.13
CA VAL A 212 23.99 -34.46 22.80
C VAL A 212 22.46 -34.55 22.78
N ASN A 213 21.82 -33.68 22.00
CA ASN A 213 20.36 -33.62 21.86
C ASN A 213 19.59 -33.53 23.19
N GLY A 214 20.12 -32.79 24.18
CA GLY A 214 19.51 -32.63 25.51
C GLY A 214 19.77 -33.78 26.48
N LYS A 215 20.60 -34.75 26.11
CA LYS A 215 21.05 -35.85 26.97
C LYS A 215 22.56 -35.78 27.20
N CYS A 216 23.00 -36.07 28.41
CA CYS A 216 24.41 -36.14 28.73
C CYS A 216 25.02 -37.48 28.33
N VAL A 217 26.11 -37.41 27.57
CA VAL A 217 27.02 -38.53 27.31
C VAL A 217 28.20 -38.35 28.26
N CYS A 218 28.25 -39.15 29.33
CA CYS A 218 29.23 -38.98 30.39
C CYS A 218 30.63 -39.44 30.00
N ASP A 219 31.63 -38.71 30.50
CA ASP A 219 33.02 -39.10 30.41
C ASP A 219 33.29 -40.38 31.22
N VAL A 220 34.35 -41.10 30.88
CA VAL A 220 34.76 -42.31 31.62
C VAL A 220 34.93 -41.99 33.11
N GLY A 221 34.34 -42.82 33.97
CA GLY A 221 34.37 -42.59 35.42
C GLY A 221 33.15 -41.83 35.96
N PHE A 222 32.21 -41.40 35.10
CA PHE A 222 31.00 -40.71 35.48
C PHE A 222 29.75 -41.34 34.87
N SER A 223 28.61 -41.17 35.55
CA SER A 223 27.31 -41.72 35.18
C SER A 223 26.18 -40.88 35.75
N GLY A 224 24.95 -41.26 35.43
CA GLY A 224 23.74 -40.53 35.81
C GLY A 224 23.22 -39.62 34.69
N GLN A 225 22.06 -39.00 34.92
CA GLN A 225 21.39 -38.17 33.92
C GLN A 225 22.16 -36.90 33.56
N ASP A 226 22.99 -36.42 34.49
CA ASP A 226 23.80 -35.20 34.40
C ASP A 226 25.29 -35.46 34.64
N CYS A 227 25.74 -36.71 34.67
CA CYS A 227 27.14 -37.09 34.93
C CYS A 227 27.70 -36.68 36.31
N SER A 228 26.84 -36.39 37.29
CA SER A 228 27.27 -36.08 38.66
C SER A 228 27.80 -37.30 39.43
N THR A 229 27.43 -38.52 39.03
CA THR A 229 27.71 -39.73 39.79
C THR A 229 29.02 -40.39 39.35
N LYS A 230 30.04 -40.38 40.22
CA LYS A 230 31.30 -41.08 39.96
C LYS A 230 31.12 -42.60 39.93
N THR A 231 31.57 -43.25 38.87
CA THR A 231 31.66 -44.72 38.78
C THR A 231 33.04 -45.19 39.23
N CYS A 232 33.11 -46.42 39.74
CA CYS A 232 34.39 -47.03 40.07
C CYS A 232 35.02 -47.72 38.86
N PRO A 233 36.36 -47.71 38.75
CA PRO A 233 37.11 -48.47 37.74
C PRO A 233 36.67 -49.95 37.71
N ASN A 234 36.36 -50.48 36.53
CA ASN A 234 35.93 -51.86 36.27
C ASN A 234 34.89 -52.43 37.26
N ASN A 235 34.02 -51.58 37.82
CA ASN A 235 33.09 -51.96 38.88
C ASN A 235 33.76 -52.70 40.07
N CYS A 236 34.98 -52.29 40.40
CA CYS A 236 35.83 -52.93 41.41
C CYS A 236 36.06 -54.42 41.17
N SER A 237 36.11 -54.84 39.90
CA SER A 237 36.29 -56.22 39.44
C SER A 237 35.33 -57.22 40.09
N ASN A 238 34.20 -56.73 40.64
CA ASN A 238 33.31 -57.46 41.54
C ASN A 238 33.98 -58.03 42.82
N LYS A 239 35.22 -57.63 43.12
CA LYS A 239 36.02 -58.00 44.30
C LYS A 239 36.08 -56.90 45.36
N GLY A 240 35.27 -55.84 45.23
CA GLY A 240 35.19 -54.73 46.17
C GLY A 240 33.83 -54.04 46.19
N ARG A 241 33.70 -53.00 47.03
CA ARG A 241 32.55 -52.09 47.03
C ARG A 241 32.96 -50.73 46.49
N CYS A 242 32.18 -50.20 45.57
CA CYS A 242 32.38 -48.83 45.08
C CYS A 242 31.89 -47.82 46.12
N VAL A 243 32.77 -46.92 46.56
CA VAL A 243 32.43 -45.84 47.49
C VAL A 243 32.95 -44.52 46.91
N ARG A 244 32.02 -43.65 46.47
CA ARG A 244 32.31 -42.32 45.89
C ARG A 244 33.35 -42.34 44.74
N GLY A 245 33.29 -43.37 43.89
CA GLY A 245 34.21 -43.54 42.75
C GLY A 245 35.56 -44.19 43.09
N ARG A 246 35.77 -44.63 44.34
CA ARG A 246 36.94 -45.39 44.76
C ARG A 246 36.54 -46.80 45.18
N CYS A 247 37.30 -47.79 44.75
CA CYS A 247 37.09 -49.17 45.18
C CYS A 247 37.64 -49.41 46.58
N VAL A 248 36.78 -49.94 47.44
CA VAL A 248 37.16 -50.53 48.73
C VAL A 248 37.21 -52.03 48.53
N CYS A 249 38.41 -52.58 48.42
CA CYS A 249 38.63 -53.98 48.09
C CYS A 249 38.25 -54.90 49.25
N ARG A 250 37.75 -56.10 48.91
CA ARG A 250 37.63 -57.20 49.87
C ARG A 250 39.03 -57.65 50.27
N ARG A 251 39.16 -58.24 51.46
CA ARG A 251 40.42 -58.75 51.99
C ARG A 251 41.09 -59.69 50.98
N GLY A 252 42.40 -59.55 50.78
CA GLY A 252 43.17 -60.31 49.80
C GLY A 252 43.31 -59.61 48.44
N PHE A 253 42.47 -58.62 48.12
CA PHE A 253 42.54 -57.87 46.85
C PHE A 253 43.06 -56.45 47.03
N SER A 254 43.78 -55.94 46.02
CA SER A 254 44.33 -54.59 45.96
C SER A 254 44.24 -54.00 44.54
N GLY A 255 44.74 -52.79 44.37
CA GLY A 255 44.69 -52.05 43.11
C GLY A 255 43.50 -51.08 43.01
N PRO A 256 43.48 -50.23 41.97
CA PRO A 256 42.45 -49.19 41.79
C PRO A 256 41.04 -49.76 41.50
N ASP A 257 40.97 -50.99 41.02
CA ASP A 257 39.74 -51.72 40.70
C ASP A 257 39.66 -53.10 41.38
N CYS A 258 40.50 -53.39 42.37
CA CYS A 258 40.54 -54.67 43.08
C CYS A 258 40.84 -55.91 42.21
N SER A 259 41.52 -55.74 41.08
CA SER A 259 41.90 -56.85 40.19
C SER A 259 43.20 -57.58 40.62
N GLU A 260 43.98 -57.01 41.54
CA GLU A 260 45.29 -57.52 41.94
C GLU A 260 45.22 -58.22 43.31
N CYS A 261 46.13 -59.16 43.60
CA CYS A 261 46.27 -59.70 44.96
C CYS A 261 47.11 -58.76 45.83
N GLN A 262 46.65 -58.57 47.07
CA GLN A 262 47.41 -57.86 48.10
C GLN A 262 48.69 -58.65 48.43
N SER A 263 49.78 -57.95 48.72
CA SER A 263 51.08 -58.56 49.03
C SER A 263 50.97 -59.65 50.11
N GLY A 264 51.53 -60.83 49.84
CA GLY A 264 51.45 -62.03 50.67
C GLY A 264 50.23 -62.91 50.44
N PHE A 265 49.38 -62.59 49.44
CA PHE A 265 48.30 -63.45 48.98
C PHE A 265 48.51 -63.85 47.51
N THR A 266 48.24 -65.11 47.19
CA THR A 266 48.31 -65.67 45.84
C THR A 266 47.07 -66.52 45.50
N GLY A 267 46.96 -66.96 44.24
CA GLY A 267 45.83 -67.72 43.73
C GLY A 267 44.74 -66.85 43.06
N GLU A 268 43.85 -67.50 42.30
CA GLU A 268 42.82 -66.82 41.49
C GLU A 268 41.82 -65.98 42.33
N ASN A 269 41.67 -66.32 43.61
CA ASN A 269 40.82 -65.59 44.56
C ASN A 269 41.60 -64.89 45.68
N CYS A 270 42.94 -64.84 45.59
CA CYS A 270 43.82 -64.21 46.58
C CYS A 270 43.53 -64.66 48.03
N ASP A 271 43.26 -65.95 48.19
CA ASP A 271 42.89 -66.61 49.45
C ASP A 271 44.02 -67.47 50.02
N THR A 272 45.08 -67.70 49.25
CA THR A 272 46.25 -68.48 49.67
C THR A 272 47.32 -67.53 50.21
N GLY A 273 47.59 -67.58 51.51
CA GLY A 273 48.69 -66.83 52.12
C GLY A 273 50.04 -67.48 51.83
N GLU A 274 51.06 -66.68 51.52
CA GLU A 274 52.46 -67.12 51.51
C GLU A 274 53.00 -67.40 52.92
#